data_AF-A0A3C0AII3-F1
#
_entry.id   AF-A0A3C0AII3-F1
#
_cell.length_a   1.000
_cell.length_b   1.000
_cell.length_c   1.000
_cell.angle_alpha   90.00
_cell.angle_beta   90.00
_cell.angle_gamma   90.00
#
_symmetry.space_group_name_H-M   'P 1'
#
loop_
_entity.id
_entity.type
_entity.pdbx_description
1 polymer ?
#
loop_
_entity_poly.entity_id
_entity_poly.type
_entity_poly.pdbx_seq_one_letter_code
_entity_poly.pdbx_strand_id
1 'polypeptide(L)'
;MTGTEAANIEYRSILPVSPELTGSVDSETHEMMLKTKGLTARIFPIGLSQERDFFQPGSLTFNEQHQLILQQQVSEASALYVPLVIDWEPDLKRKAADWSRLTVSEAGKISPRDEAAGHRLRIGTHQLLVYRSLKKADQARAVLGHHTSYESVIGRFDTNGDLNPLLFVE
;
A
#
# COMPACT_ATOMS: atom_id res chain seq x y z
N MET A 1 -24.97 6.80 7.37
CA MET A 1 -23.85 7.49 8.03
C MET A 1 -22.95 8.01 6.92
N THR A 2 -23.06 9.28 6.56
CA THR A 2 -22.15 9.93 5.60
C THR A 2 -20.79 10.03 6.28
N GLY A 3 -19.75 9.38 5.74
CA GLY A 3 -18.43 9.22 6.38
C GLY A 3 -17.61 10.51 6.46
N THR A 4 -18.13 11.52 7.16
CA THR A 4 -17.49 12.84 7.29
C THR A 4 -16.93 13.10 8.69
N GLU A 5 -17.41 12.36 9.70
CA GLU A 5 -16.95 12.51 11.09
C GLU A 5 -15.75 11.60 11.39
N ALA A 6 -14.79 12.12 12.13
CA ALA A 6 -13.63 11.36 12.58
C ALA A 6 -14.06 10.27 13.59
N ALA A 7 -13.59 9.05 13.37
CA ALA A 7 -13.90 7.90 14.22
C ALA A 7 -12.68 6.99 14.37
N ASN A 8 -12.80 6.01 15.27
CA ASN A 8 -11.90 4.86 15.26
C ASN A 8 -12.37 3.92 14.14
N ILE A 9 -11.52 3.71 13.15
CA ILE A 9 -11.78 2.81 12.02
C ILE A 9 -10.97 1.54 12.25
N GLU A 10 -11.65 0.40 12.29
CA GLU A 10 -11.05 -0.93 12.23
C GLU A 10 -11.38 -1.56 10.87
N TYR A 11 -10.34 -1.99 10.17
CA TYR A 11 -10.44 -2.64 8.88
C TYR A 11 -9.91 -4.06 8.96
N ARG A 12 -10.66 -4.97 8.34
CA ARG A 12 -10.26 -6.36 8.16
C ARG A 12 -10.64 -6.83 6.76
N SER A 13 -9.64 -7.26 6.01
CA SER A 13 -9.80 -7.94 4.72
C SER A 13 -9.40 -9.40 4.83
N ILE A 14 -10.11 -10.26 4.13
CA ILE A 14 -9.78 -11.66 3.95
C ILE A 14 -9.72 -11.94 2.46
N LEU A 15 -8.56 -12.37 1.97
CA LEU A 15 -8.41 -12.93 0.65
C LEU A 15 -8.24 -14.44 0.78
N PRO A 16 -9.23 -15.26 0.37
CA PRO A 16 -9.02 -16.70 0.27
C PRO A 16 -8.01 -16.99 -0.83
N VAL A 17 -7.06 -17.89 -0.57
CA VAL A 17 -6.08 -18.33 -1.57
C VAL A 17 -6.14 -19.85 -1.74
N SER A 18 -5.48 -20.36 -2.78
CA SER A 18 -5.44 -21.80 -3.05
C SER A 18 -4.88 -22.59 -1.86
N PRO A 19 -5.46 -23.75 -1.51
CA PRO A 19 -4.91 -24.66 -0.49
C PRO A 19 -3.48 -25.14 -0.76
N GLU A 20 -3.03 -25.07 -2.02
CA GLU A 20 -1.66 -25.44 -2.40
C GLU A 20 -0.62 -24.38 -2.01
N LEU A 21 -1.07 -23.18 -1.62
CA LEU A 21 -0.17 -22.11 -1.22
C LEU A 21 0.24 -22.28 0.23
N THR A 22 1.54 -22.17 0.44
CA THR A 22 2.17 -21.98 1.75
C THR A 22 2.60 -20.53 1.87
N GLY A 23 2.46 -19.97 3.08
CA GLY A 23 2.79 -18.57 3.35
C GLY A 23 3.73 -18.45 4.54
N SER A 24 4.66 -17.51 4.43
CA SER A 24 5.52 -17.12 5.55
C SER A 24 5.63 -15.61 5.57
N VAL A 25 5.42 -15.01 6.72
CA VAL A 25 5.67 -13.57 6.91
C VAL A 25 7.09 -13.39 7.42
N ASP A 26 7.77 -12.36 6.94
CA ASP A 26 9.10 -11.99 7.39
C ASP A 26 9.08 -11.61 8.88
N SER A 27 10.18 -11.92 9.60
CA SER A 27 10.27 -11.71 11.04
C SER A 27 10.46 -10.25 11.43
N GLU A 28 11.07 -9.44 10.56
CA GLU A 28 11.41 -8.04 10.83
C GLU A 28 10.42 -7.10 10.13
N THR A 29 9.91 -7.49 8.96
CA THR A 29 9.05 -6.64 8.13
C THR A 29 7.63 -7.20 7.96
N HIS A 30 6.69 -6.36 7.51
CA HIS A 30 5.35 -6.81 7.13
C HIS A 30 5.29 -7.51 5.76
N GLU A 31 6.43 -7.81 5.14
CA GLU A 31 6.47 -8.55 3.88
C GLU A 31 6.04 -10.01 4.09
N MET A 32 5.21 -10.53 3.20
CA MET A 32 4.87 -11.95 3.16
C MET A 32 5.30 -12.59 1.85
N MET A 33 5.74 -13.84 1.92
CA MET A 33 5.96 -14.67 0.75
C MET A 33 4.93 -15.80 0.69
N LEU A 34 4.23 -15.92 -0.44
CA LEU A 34 3.40 -17.07 -0.78
C LEU A 34 4.11 -17.95 -1.81
N LYS A 35 4.04 -19.27 -1.65
CA LYS A 35 4.71 -20.25 -2.52
C LYS A 35 3.81 -21.43 -2.83
N THR A 36 3.83 -21.86 -4.08
CA THR A 36 3.40 -23.19 -4.55
C THR A 36 4.52 -23.79 -5.42
N LYS A 37 4.33 -24.99 -5.97
CA LYS A 37 5.33 -25.74 -6.76
C LYS A 37 5.89 -24.95 -7.95
N GLY A 38 5.12 -24.04 -8.54
CA GLY A 38 5.52 -23.29 -9.74
C GLY A 38 5.47 -21.76 -9.62
N LEU A 39 5.04 -21.22 -8.47
CA LEU A 39 4.82 -19.78 -8.29
C LEU A 39 5.38 -19.33 -6.94
N THR A 40 5.99 -18.15 -6.94
CA THR A 40 6.29 -17.43 -5.72
C THR A 40 5.75 -16.02 -5.88
N ALA A 41 4.96 -15.58 -4.92
CA ALA A 41 4.48 -14.21 -4.84
C ALA A 41 5.01 -13.57 -3.56
N ARG A 42 5.36 -12.29 -3.65
CA ARG A 42 5.66 -11.40 -2.54
C ARG A 42 4.46 -10.49 -2.32
N ILE A 43 4.13 -10.24 -1.07
CA ILE A 43 2.98 -9.44 -0.68
C ILE A 43 3.47 -8.32 0.22
N PHE A 44 3.16 -7.10 -0.19
CA PHE A 44 3.56 -5.87 0.48
C PHE A 44 2.31 -5.10 0.92
N PRO A 45 1.99 -5.09 2.22
CA PRO A 45 0.90 -4.27 2.75
C PRO A 45 1.41 -2.83 2.88
N ILE A 46 1.59 -2.11 1.76
CA ILE A 46 2.30 -0.82 1.74
C ILE A 46 1.58 0.31 2.49
N GLY A 47 0.35 0.06 2.94
CA GLY A 47 -0.38 0.88 3.91
C GLY A 47 0.17 0.79 5.36
N LEU A 48 0.96 -0.23 5.66
CA LEU A 48 1.70 -0.41 6.91
C LEU A 48 3.15 0.09 6.77
N SER A 49 3.80 0.37 7.90
CA SER A 49 5.26 0.54 7.94
C SER A 49 5.95 -0.71 7.42
N GLN A 50 7.17 -0.55 6.90
CA GLN A 50 7.96 -1.70 6.51
C GLN A 50 8.31 -2.56 7.71
N GLU A 51 8.98 -1.95 8.68
CA GLU A 51 9.38 -2.60 9.91
C GLU A 51 8.16 -2.88 10.78
N ARG A 52 8.23 -4.01 11.49
CA ARG A 52 7.36 -4.35 12.60
C ARG A 52 7.86 -3.62 13.83
N ASP A 53 7.04 -2.74 14.37
CA ASP A 53 7.28 -2.14 15.67
C ASP A 53 6.39 -2.81 16.74
N PHE A 54 6.56 -2.39 17.99
CA PHE A 54 5.75 -2.86 19.11
C PHE A 54 4.30 -2.36 19.02
N PHE A 55 4.08 -1.22 18.36
CA PHE A 55 2.79 -0.57 18.20
C PHE A 55 2.25 -0.78 16.79
N GLN A 56 1.79 -1.99 16.49
CA GLN A 56 1.35 -2.31 15.13
C GLN A 56 -0.06 -1.73 14.88
N PRO A 57 -0.22 -0.70 14.02
CA PRO A 57 -1.54 -0.22 13.63
C PRO A 57 -2.24 -1.20 12.67
N GLY A 58 -1.69 -2.39 12.46
CA GLY A 58 -2.26 -3.44 11.63
C GLY A 58 -1.28 -4.58 11.39
N SER A 59 -1.71 -5.60 10.65
CA SER A 59 -0.92 -6.79 10.40
C SER A 59 -1.31 -7.45 9.08
N LEU A 60 -0.37 -8.22 8.51
CA LEU A 60 -0.63 -9.15 7.41
C LEU A 60 -0.30 -10.56 7.90
N THR A 61 -1.29 -11.46 7.86
CA THR A 61 -1.16 -12.83 8.36
C THR A 61 -1.69 -13.84 7.36
N PHE A 62 -1.18 -15.07 7.44
CA PHE A 62 -1.63 -16.21 6.65
C PHE A 62 -1.96 -17.35 7.61
N ASN A 63 -3.20 -17.84 7.58
CA ASN A 63 -3.68 -18.84 8.54
C ASN A 63 -3.78 -20.25 7.94
N GLU A 64 -4.08 -21.23 8.79
CA GLU A 64 -4.25 -22.64 8.43
C GLU A 64 -5.45 -22.90 7.50
N GLN A 65 -6.40 -21.96 7.42
CA GLN A 65 -7.54 -22.01 6.50
C GLN A 65 -7.20 -21.45 5.11
N HIS A 66 -5.92 -21.23 4.80
CA HIS A 66 -5.44 -20.64 3.55
C HIS A 66 -6.06 -19.27 3.27
N GLN A 67 -6.11 -18.43 4.29
CA GLN A 67 -6.60 -17.07 4.21
C GLN A 67 -5.47 -16.08 4.44
N LEU A 68 -5.32 -15.14 3.51
CA LEU A 68 -4.53 -13.94 3.71
C LEU A 68 -5.40 -12.90 4.41
N ILE A 69 -5.00 -12.50 5.61
CA ILE A 69 -5.77 -11.55 6.43
C ILE A 69 -4.94 -10.28 6.59
N LEU A 70 -5.49 -9.17 6.11
CA LEU A 70 -4.95 -7.82 6.32
C LEU A 70 -5.84 -7.09 7.31
N GLN A 71 -5.24 -6.63 8.40
CA GLN A 71 -5.92 -5.84 9.42
C GLN A 71 -5.23 -4.49 9.54
N GLN A 72 -6.01 -3.42 9.71
CA GLN A 72 -5.50 -2.10 10.07
C GLN A 72 -6.49 -1.39 10.98
N GLN A 73 -5.97 -0.57 11.87
CA GLN A 73 -6.73 0.27 12.78
C GLN A 73 -6.18 1.69 12.72
N VAL A 74 -7.08 2.66 12.75
CA VAL A 74 -6.71 4.07 12.81
C VAL A 74 -7.68 4.80 13.74
N SER A 75 -7.13 5.61 14.64
CA SER A 75 -7.91 6.46 15.52
C SER A 75 -8.12 7.85 14.92
N GLU A 76 -9.25 8.45 15.27
CA GLU A 76 -9.62 9.83 14.94
C GLU A 76 -9.43 10.14 13.44
N ALA A 77 -9.92 9.25 12.58
CA ALA A 77 -9.84 9.40 11.12
C ALA A 77 -11.22 9.29 10.49
N SER A 78 -11.42 10.03 9.40
CA SER A 78 -12.66 9.99 8.60
C SER A 78 -12.61 9.00 7.43
N ALA A 79 -11.41 8.56 7.05
CA ALA A 79 -11.17 7.59 5.98
C ALA A 79 -9.86 6.82 6.22
N LEU A 80 -9.75 5.66 5.58
CA LEU A 80 -8.56 4.80 5.62
C LEU A 80 -8.30 4.21 4.23
N TYR A 81 -7.04 4.26 3.78
CA TYR A 81 -6.58 3.59 2.55
C TYR A 81 -5.66 2.44 2.92
N VAL A 82 -5.98 1.23 2.43
CA VAL A 82 -5.33 -0.03 2.82
C VAL A 82 -4.75 -0.75 1.59
N PRO A 83 -3.73 -0.18 0.92
CA PRO A 83 -3.17 -0.76 -0.30
C PRO A 83 -2.36 -2.03 -0.01
N LEU A 84 -2.62 -3.06 -0.81
CA LEU A 84 -1.89 -4.32 -0.83
C LEU A 84 -1.32 -4.54 -2.23
N VAL A 85 0.00 -4.72 -2.33
CA VAL A 85 0.67 -5.05 -3.59
C VAL A 85 1.09 -6.51 -3.57
N ILE A 86 0.75 -7.24 -4.64
CA ILE A 86 1.17 -8.62 -4.85
C ILE A 86 2.07 -8.65 -6.08
N ASP A 87 3.33 -9.04 -5.89
CA ASP A 87 4.32 -9.19 -6.95
C ASP A 87 4.62 -10.67 -7.16
N TRP A 88 4.52 -11.13 -8.41
CA TRP A 88 4.86 -12.51 -8.81
C TRP A 88 5.88 -12.55 -9.93
N GLU A 89 6.60 -11.45 -10.19
CA GLU A 89 7.63 -11.37 -11.22
C GLU A 89 8.87 -12.20 -10.83
N PRO A 90 9.22 -13.27 -11.59
CA PRO A 90 10.34 -14.13 -11.24
C PRO A 90 11.67 -13.40 -11.04
N ASP A 91 11.95 -12.35 -11.83
CA ASP A 91 13.20 -11.59 -11.76
C ASP A 91 13.31 -10.69 -10.52
N LEU A 92 12.17 -10.37 -9.89
CA LEU A 92 12.08 -9.52 -8.70
C LEU A 92 12.04 -10.31 -7.40
N LYS A 93 11.78 -11.62 -7.47
CA LYS A 93 11.62 -12.53 -6.33
C LYS A 93 12.71 -12.40 -5.26
N ARG A 94 13.97 -12.18 -5.64
CA ARG A 94 15.13 -12.11 -4.72
C ARG A 94 15.69 -10.70 -4.56
N LYS A 95 15.08 -9.70 -5.19
CA LYS A 95 15.58 -8.32 -5.11
C LYS A 95 15.13 -7.71 -3.78
N ALA A 96 16.03 -6.95 -3.15
CA ALA A 96 15.69 -6.19 -1.95
C ALA A 96 14.47 -5.29 -2.23
N ALA A 97 13.56 -5.22 -1.26
CA ALA A 97 12.41 -4.34 -1.32
C ALA A 97 12.43 -3.37 -0.15
N ASP A 98 11.90 -2.17 -0.39
CA ASP A 98 11.54 -1.23 0.67
C ASP A 98 10.26 -0.49 0.30
N TRP A 99 9.50 -0.10 1.31
CA TRP A 99 8.35 0.77 1.10
C TRP A 99 8.21 1.81 2.18
N SER A 100 7.59 2.92 1.79
CA SER A 100 7.42 4.06 2.65
C SER A 100 6.12 4.77 2.32
N ARG A 101 5.45 5.27 3.36
CA ARG A 101 4.44 6.30 3.19
C ARG A 101 5.10 7.58 2.69
N LEU A 102 4.40 8.29 1.81
CA LEU A 102 4.82 9.57 1.26
C LEU A 102 3.98 10.71 1.83
N THR A 103 4.61 11.88 1.94
CA THR A 103 3.88 13.13 2.17
C THR A 103 3.11 13.48 0.91
N VAL A 104 1.82 13.74 1.08
CA VAL A 104 0.97 14.38 0.06
C VAL A 104 0.76 15.82 0.48
N SER A 105 0.81 16.75 -0.47
CA SER A 105 0.53 18.16 -0.20
C SER A 105 -0.50 18.74 -1.15
N GLU A 106 -1.30 19.66 -0.64
CA GLU A 106 -2.28 20.47 -1.37
C GLU A 106 -2.03 21.94 -1.03
N ALA A 107 -1.91 22.81 -2.03
CA ALA A 107 -1.70 24.26 -1.84
C ALA A 107 -0.57 24.62 -0.84
N GLY A 108 0.54 23.88 -0.88
CA GLY A 108 1.70 24.09 0.00
C GLY A 108 1.52 23.62 1.45
N LYS A 109 0.45 22.88 1.76
CA LYS A 109 0.20 22.28 3.08
C LYS A 109 0.19 20.75 2.98
N ILE A 110 0.64 20.08 4.03
CA ILE A 110 0.55 18.62 4.12
C ILE A 110 -0.91 18.21 4.22
N SER A 111 -1.36 17.32 3.33
CA SER A 111 -2.67 16.70 3.40
C SER A 111 -2.67 15.61 4.48
N PRO A 112 -3.65 15.63 5.40
CA PRO A 112 -3.85 14.56 6.36
C PRO A 112 -4.08 13.20 5.69
N ARG A 113 -3.81 12.13 6.46
CA ARG A 113 -3.84 10.75 5.97
C ARG A 113 -5.20 10.25 5.50
N ASP A 114 -6.25 10.83 6.05
CA ASP A 114 -7.64 10.53 5.76
C ASP A 114 -8.23 11.46 4.70
N GLU A 115 -7.42 12.37 4.13
CA GLU A 115 -7.77 13.17 2.95
C GLU A 115 -7.06 12.65 1.70
N ALA A 116 -5.79 12.25 1.83
CA ALA A 116 -5.02 11.64 0.78
C ALA A 116 -3.92 10.71 1.32
N ALA A 117 -3.61 9.67 0.56
CA ALA A 117 -2.59 8.69 0.89
C ALA A 117 -1.66 8.47 -0.31
N GLY A 118 -0.36 8.54 -0.06
CA GLY A 118 0.69 8.24 -1.03
C GLY A 118 1.64 7.20 -0.46
N HIS A 119 2.01 6.23 -1.28
CA HIS A 119 2.90 5.14 -0.91
C HIS A 119 3.89 4.87 -2.04
N ARG A 120 5.13 4.54 -1.68
CA ARG A 120 6.15 4.07 -2.60
C ARG A 120 6.52 2.65 -2.24
N LEU A 121 6.57 1.77 -3.23
CA LEU A 121 7.19 0.46 -3.13
C LEU A 121 8.37 0.41 -4.11
N ARG A 122 9.54 0.02 -3.62
CA ARG A 122 10.70 -0.27 -4.45
C ARG A 122 11.05 -1.75 -4.35
N ILE A 123 11.29 -2.39 -5.48
CA ILE A 123 11.82 -3.76 -5.56
C ILE A 123 13.00 -3.74 -6.55
N GLY A 124 14.22 -3.83 -6.03
CA GLY A 124 15.42 -3.58 -6.82
C GLY A 124 15.43 -2.16 -7.41
N THR A 125 15.39 -2.06 -8.74
CA THR A 125 15.32 -0.80 -9.51
C THR A 125 13.89 -0.38 -9.85
N HIS A 126 12.90 -1.24 -9.62
CA HIS A 126 11.50 -0.93 -9.92
C HIS A 126 10.93 -0.08 -8.79
N GLN A 127 10.40 1.10 -9.11
CA GLN A 127 9.77 2.00 -8.14
C GLN A 127 8.32 2.25 -8.54
N LEU A 128 7.39 1.83 -7.69
CA LEU A 128 5.95 2.00 -7.85
C LEU A 128 5.47 3.12 -6.94
N LEU A 129 4.73 4.07 -7.51
CA LEU A 129 3.88 5.02 -6.79
C LEU A 129 2.46 4.47 -6.73
N VAL A 130 1.87 4.51 -5.53
CA VAL A 130 0.45 4.26 -5.31
C VAL A 130 -0.11 5.46 -4.55
N TYR A 131 -0.98 6.22 -5.21
CA TYR A 131 -1.61 7.40 -4.65
C TYR A 131 -3.13 7.31 -4.76
N ARG A 132 -3.80 7.75 -3.70
CA ARG A 132 -5.25 7.85 -3.60
C ARG A 132 -5.66 9.14 -2.89
N SER A 133 -6.46 9.94 -3.56
CA SER A 133 -7.32 10.97 -2.98
C SER A 133 -8.51 10.29 -2.30
N LEU A 134 -8.72 10.56 -1.01
CA LEU A 134 -9.84 10.01 -0.22
C LEU A 134 -10.97 11.01 -0.04
N LYS A 135 -10.64 12.30 -0.12
CA LYS A 135 -11.59 13.40 -0.16
C LYS A 135 -11.34 14.26 -1.38
N LYS A 136 -12.41 14.81 -1.93
CA LYS A 136 -12.35 15.78 -3.01
C LYS A 136 -11.36 16.90 -2.64
N ALA A 137 -10.42 17.15 -3.54
CA ALA A 137 -9.45 18.23 -3.40
C ALA A 137 -9.98 19.49 -4.10
N ASP A 138 -9.66 20.65 -3.56
CA ASP A 138 -9.97 21.93 -4.22
C ASP A 138 -8.89 22.26 -5.25
N GLN A 139 -7.67 21.77 -5.03
CA GLN A 139 -6.53 21.92 -5.92
C GLN A 139 -5.86 20.57 -6.18
N ALA A 140 -5.09 20.50 -7.26
CA ALA A 140 -4.26 19.33 -7.51
C ALA A 140 -3.28 19.10 -6.35
N ARG A 141 -3.06 17.83 -6.04
CA ARG A 141 -2.17 17.38 -4.97
C ARG A 141 -0.82 16.99 -5.55
N ALA A 142 0.23 17.20 -4.77
CA ALA A 142 1.58 16.76 -5.09
C ALA A 142 1.99 15.59 -4.20
N VAL A 143 2.59 14.56 -4.81
CA VAL A 143 3.15 13.40 -4.13
C VAL A 143 4.44 12.99 -4.85
N LEU A 144 5.57 12.97 -4.12
CA LEU A 144 6.90 12.71 -4.67
C LEU A 144 7.20 13.51 -5.97
N GLY A 145 6.87 14.80 -5.97
CA GLY A 145 7.06 15.69 -7.13
C GLY A 145 6.03 15.54 -8.25
N HIS A 146 5.20 14.48 -8.25
CA HIS A 146 4.12 14.31 -9.21
C HIS A 146 2.89 15.12 -8.78
N HIS A 147 2.44 16.04 -9.64
CA HIS A 147 1.27 16.89 -9.41
C HIS A 147 0.07 16.36 -10.18
N THR A 148 -1.05 16.11 -9.51
CA THR A 148 -2.21 15.42 -10.09
C THR A 148 -3.54 15.91 -9.51
N SER A 149 -4.55 16.01 -10.38
CA SER A 149 -5.96 16.21 -10.01
C SER A 149 -6.76 14.91 -10.00
N TYR A 150 -6.15 13.78 -10.36
CA TYR A 150 -6.83 12.48 -10.39
C TYR A 150 -7.13 11.97 -8.98
N GLU A 151 -8.23 11.23 -8.84
CA GLU A 151 -8.57 10.53 -7.61
C GLU A 151 -7.51 9.45 -7.29
N SER A 152 -7.08 8.68 -8.28
CA SER A 152 -6.08 7.62 -8.09
C SER A 152 -4.99 7.66 -9.14
N VAL A 153 -3.75 7.45 -8.70
CA VAL A 153 -2.58 7.30 -9.57
C VAL A 153 -1.79 6.08 -9.15
N ILE A 154 -1.64 5.11 -10.05
CA ILE A 154 -0.68 4.02 -9.90
C ILE A 154 0.29 4.10 -11.08
N GLY A 155 1.59 4.22 -10.81
CA GLY A 155 2.58 4.44 -11.85
C GLY A 155 3.97 4.00 -11.44
N ARG A 156 4.86 3.85 -12.42
CA ARG A 156 6.25 3.47 -12.21
C ARG A 156 7.15 4.65 -12.53
N PHE A 157 8.13 4.91 -11.68
CA PHE A 157 9.19 5.85 -12.03
C PHE A 157 10.19 5.19 -12.97
N ASP A 158 10.59 5.92 -14.01
CA ASP A 158 11.75 5.54 -14.82
C ASP A 158 13.07 6.03 -14.20
N THR A 159 14.17 5.84 -14.94
CA THR A 159 15.50 6.25 -14.53
C THR A 159 15.72 7.76 -14.53
N ASN A 160 14.87 8.53 -15.19
CA ASN A 160 14.91 9.99 -15.19
C ASN A 160 14.06 10.59 -14.05
N GLY A 161 13.27 9.76 -13.38
CA GLY A 161 12.34 10.18 -12.33
C GLY A 161 10.97 10.58 -12.87
N ASP A 162 10.69 10.30 -14.14
CA ASP A 162 9.37 10.56 -14.73
C ASP A 162 8.41 9.42 -14.37
N LEU A 163 7.17 9.80 -14.03
CA LEU A 163 6.13 8.83 -13.69
C LEU A 163 5.46 8.31 -14.96
N ASN A 164 5.66 7.03 -15.25
CA ASN A 164 4.95 6.29 -16.29
C ASN A 164 3.66 5.68 -15.68
N PRO A 165 2.47 6.19 -16.03
CA PRO A 165 1.24 5.75 -15.41
C PRO A 165 0.83 4.35 -15.87
N LEU A 166 0.36 3.55 -14.92
CA LEU A 166 -0.31 2.27 -15.16
C LEU A 166 -1.83 2.42 -15.04
N LEU A 167 -2.29 3.31 -14.15
CA LEU A 167 -3.70 3.59 -13.91
C LEU A 167 -3.89 5.05 -13.49
N PHE A 168 -4.89 5.68 -14.10
CA PHE A 168 -5.50 6.92 -13.63
C PHE A 168 -7.01 6.71 -13.43
N VAL A 169 -7.54 7.26 -12.35
CA VAL A 169 -8.99 7.31 -12.08
C VAL A 169 -9.34 8.77 -11.79
N GLU A 170 -10.33 9.30 -12.50
CA GLU A 170 -10.87 10.66 -12.33
C GLU A 170 -11.70 10.80 -11.06
#